data_AF-A0A1F8TCN5-F1
#
_entry.id   AF-A0A1F8TCN5-F1
#
_cell.length_a   1.000
_cell.length_b   1.000
_cell.length_c   1.000
_cell.angle_alpha   90.00
_cell.angle_beta   90.00
_cell.angle_gamma   90.00
#
_symmetry.space_group_name_H-M   'P 1'
#
loop_
_entity.id
_entity.type
_entity.pdbx_description
1 polymer ?
#
loop_
_entity_poly.entity_id
_entity_poly.type
_entity_poly.pdbx_seq_one_letter_code
_entity_poly.pdbx_strand_id
1 'polypeptide(L)'
;MLAAAMQEDVECVVTLSAPVRPVPDELSALVRGRKLLVCAIGDTLGAAPNVLASFKALRPPKQLLFFGGREHSRAMFKAPYGSEVLEAIVGFVARGMAA
;
A
#
# COMPACT_ATOMS: atom_id res chain seq x y z
N MET A 1 11.35 -6.80 22.05
CA MET A 1 10.80 -5.43 22.12
C MET A 1 10.61 -4.91 20.71
N LEU A 2 9.38 -4.91 20.20
CA LEU A 2 9.02 -4.26 18.94
C LEU A 2 7.73 -3.45 19.17
N ALA A 3 7.77 -2.58 20.17
CA ALA A 3 6.64 -1.75 20.61
C ALA A 3 7.07 -0.29 20.78
N ALA A 4 7.97 0.19 19.91
CA ALA A 4 8.43 1.58 19.93
C ALA A 4 8.38 2.12 18.50
N ALA A 5 7.24 2.73 18.15
CA ALA A 5 7.10 3.82 17.14
C ALA A 5 5.65 4.09 16.69
N MET A 6 4.61 3.44 17.22
CA MET A 6 3.21 3.77 16.86
C MET A 6 2.48 4.57 17.94
N GLN A 7 3.21 5.37 18.73
CA GLN A 7 2.59 6.25 19.74
C GLN A 7 2.02 7.55 19.17
N GLU A 8 2.30 7.87 17.90
CA GLU A 8 1.67 8.99 17.20
C GLU A 8 0.64 8.48 16.19
N ASP A 9 -0.47 9.21 16.06
CA ASP A 9 -1.52 8.95 15.07
C ASP A 9 -0.92 9.12 13.65
N VAL A 10 -0.42 8.03 13.08
CA VAL A 10 0.08 8.01 11.70
C VAL A 10 -1.05 8.45 10.76
N GLU A 11 -0.86 9.59 10.10
CA GLU A 11 -1.87 10.19 9.22
C GLU A 11 -2.17 9.27 8.02
N CYS A 12 -1.12 8.66 7.45
CA CYS A 12 -1.27 7.71 6.36
C CYS A 12 -0.15 6.68 6.25
N VAL A 13 -0.46 5.54 5.62
CA VAL A 13 0.45 4.44 5.31
C VAL A 13 0.41 4.18 3.81
N VAL A 14 1.58 4.09 3.18
CA VAL A 14 1.73 3.68 1.78
C VAL A 14 2.51 2.38 1.74
N THR A 15 2.02 1.39 0.99
CA THR A 15 2.73 0.14 0.73
C THR A 15 2.97 -0.04 -0.77
N LEU A 16 4.13 -0.60 -1.13
CA LEU A 16 4.52 -0.85 -2.52
C LEU A 16 4.96 -2.30 -2.67
N SER A 17 4.21 -3.09 -3.44
CA SER A 17 4.41 -4.53 -3.65
C SER A 17 4.63 -5.34 -2.36
N ALA A 18 4.18 -4.84 -1.20
CA ALA A 18 4.48 -5.47 0.07
C ALA A 18 3.60 -6.72 0.24
N PRO A 19 4.16 -7.94 0.29
CA PRO A 19 3.40 -9.14 0.56
C PRO A 19 3.13 -9.20 2.08
N VAL A 20 2.25 -8.33 2.56
CA VAL A 20 1.94 -8.27 3.98
C VAL A 20 1.00 -9.44 4.30
N ARG A 21 1.44 -10.34 5.18
CA ARG A 21 0.52 -11.36 5.72
C ARG A 21 -0.66 -10.63 6.38
N PRO A 22 -1.90 -11.13 6.20
CA PRO A 22 -3.03 -10.63 6.96
C PRO A 22 -2.69 -10.67 8.45
N VAL A 23 -2.71 -9.49 9.08
CA VAL A 23 -2.49 -9.37 10.52
C VAL A 23 -3.85 -9.52 11.21
N PRO A 24 -3.95 -10.15 12.39
CA PRO A 24 -5.20 -10.19 13.15
C PRO A 24 -5.89 -8.82 13.25
N ASP A 25 -7.23 -8.82 13.20
CA ASP A 25 -8.06 -7.61 13.13
C ASP A 25 -7.75 -6.57 14.22
N GLU A 26 -7.34 -7.03 15.40
CA GLU A 26 -6.98 -6.18 16.54
C GLU A 26 -5.78 -5.28 16.23
N LEU A 27 -4.79 -5.78 15.49
CA LEU A 27 -3.60 -5.02 15.10
C LEU A 27 -3.86 -4.16 13.87
N SER A 28 -4.72 -4.61 12.94
CA SER A 28 -5.11 -3.80 11.78
C SER A 28 -5.92 -2.57 12.20
N ALA A 29 -6.69 -2.68 13.29
CA ALA A 29 -7.45 -1.58 13.88
C ALA A 29 -6.57 -0.48 14.52
N LEU A 30 -5.29 -0.75 14.80
CA LEU A 30 -4.35 0.25 15.30
C LEU A 30 -3.93 1.26 14.21
N VAL A 31 -4.04 0.89 12.93
CA VAL A 31 -3.74 1.81 11.83
C VAL A 31 -5.00 2.63 11.50
N ARG A 32 -5.16 3.76 12.16
CA ARG A 32 -6.33 4.65 11.97
C ARG A 32 -6.23 5.55 10.74
N GLY A 33 -5.01 5.91 10.32
CA GLY A 33 -4.75 6.73 9.15
C GLY A 33 -5.21 6.14 7.82
N ARG A 34 -5.13 6.97 6.78
CA ARG A 34 -5.43 6.60 5.38
C ARG A 34 -4.43 5.56 4.88
N LYS A 35 -4.86 4.59 4.09
CA LYS A 35 -3.99 3.51 3.59
C LYS A 35 -3.98 3.50 2.08
N LEU A 36 -2.81 3.52 1.46
CA LEU A 36 -2.64 3.30 0.02
C LEU A 36 -1.82 2.03 -0.20
N LEU A 37 -2.38 1.08 -0.92
CA LEU A 37 -1.68 -0.13 -1.35
C LEU A 37 -1.42 -0.02 -2.85
N VAL A 38 -0.16 -0.17 -3.25
CA VAL A 38 0.27 -0.04 -4.65
C VAL A 38 1.00 -1.29 -5.08
N CYS A 39 0.65 -1.86 -6.24
CA CYS A 39 1.29 -3.07 -6.75
C CYS A 39 1.16 -3.16 -8.27
N ALA A 40 2.11 -3.84 -8.93
CA ALA A 40 1.90 -4.30 -10.30
C ALA A 40 1.00 -5.56 -10.28
N ILE A 41 -0.01 -5.64 -11.14
CA ILE A 41 -0.96 -6.77 -11.16
C ILE A 41 -0.26 -8.08 -11.57
N GLY A 42 0.75 -7.98 -12.43
CA GLY A 42 1.58 -9.10 -12.87
C GLY A 42 2.90 -9.21 -12.11
N ASP A 43 3.02 -8.62 -10.91
CA ASP A 43 4.23 -8.68 -10.08
C ASP A 43 4.81 -10.10 -10.03
N THR A 44 6.02 -10.25 -10.59
CA THR A 44 6.66 -11.56 -10.83
C THR A 44 7.06 -12.29 -9.56
N LEU A 45 7.12 -11.60 -8.41
CA LEU A 45 7.35 -12.23 -7.11
C LEU A 45 6.03 -12.63 -6.42
N GLY A 46 4.90 -12.49 -7.09
CA GLY A 46 3.60 -12.95 -6.59
C GLY A 46 3.01 -12.05 -5.51
N ALA A 47 3.33 -10.75 -5.50
CA ALA A 47 2.80 -9.82 -4.50
C ALA A 47 1.30 -9.54 -4.67
N ALA A 48 0.79 -9.49 -5.92
CA ALA A 48 -0.56 -9.01 -6.22
C ALA A 48 -1.70 -9.74 -5.46
N PRO A 49 -1.72 -11.10 -5.38
CA PRO A 49 -2.75 -11.81 -4.61
C PRO A 49 -2.72 -11.45 -3.12
N ASN A 50 -1.52 -11.32 -2.54
CA ASN A 50 -1.35 -10.97 -1.14
C ASN A 50 -1.82 -9.53 -0.86
N VAL A 51 -1.41 -8.58 -1.72
CA VAL A 51 -1.84 -7.17 -1.63
C VAL A 51 -3.36 -7.05 -1.69
N LEU A 52 -4.02 -7.79 -2.58
CA LEU A 52 -5.48 -7.80 -2.67
C LEU A 52 -6.13 -8.38 -1.40
N ALA A 53 -5.58 -9.47 -0.85
CA ALA A 53 -6.06 -10.05 0.39
C ALA A 53 -5.90 -9.09 1.58
N SER A 54 -4.75 -8.43 1.71
CA SER A 54 -4.52 -7.41 2.73
C SER A 54 -5.49 -6.24 2.57
N PHE A 55 -5.70 -5.76 1.34
CA PHE A 55 -6.65 -4.69 1.07
C PHE A 55 -8.05 -5.07 1.55
N LYS A 56 -8.51 -6.30 1.29
CA LYS A 56 -9.83 -6.77 1.76
C LYS A 56 -9.95 -6.77 3.28
N ALA A 57 -8.90 -7.21 3.99
CA ALA A 57 -8.88 -7.30 5.46
C ALA A 57 -8.78 -5.93 6.18
N LEU A 58 -8.11 -4.94 5.57
CA LEU A 58 -7.92 -3.63 6.20
C LEU A 58 -9.24 -2.87 6.38
N ARG A 59 -9.35 -2.07 7.44
CA ARG A 59 -10.50 -1.14 7.60
C ARG A 59 -10.29 0.13 6.78
N PRO A 60 -11.37 0.74 6.23
CA PRO A 60 -11.33 2.09 5.68
C PRO A 60 -10.80 3.12 6.70
N PRO A 61 -10.25 4.27 6.26
CA PRO A 61 -10.06 4.69 4.86
C PRO A 61 -8.88 3.97 4.18
N LYS A 62 -9.13 3.37 3.01
CA LYS A 62 -8.14 2.58 2.25
C LYS A 62 -8.36 2.71 0.74
N GLN A 63 -7.27 2.70 -0.02
CA GLN A 63 -7.25 2.70 -1.48
C GLN A 63 -6.25 1.65 -1.98
N LEU A 64 -6.57 1.03 -3.13
CA LEU A 64 -5.72 0.05 -3.80
C LEU A 64 -5.51 0.51 -5.25
N LEU A 65 -4.26 0.53 -5.69
CA LEU A 65 -3.87 0.81 -7.07
C LEU A 65 -3.11 -0.37 -7.64
N PHE A 66 -3.64 -0.94 -8.72
CA PHE A 66 -2.95 -1.91 -9.54
C PHE A 66 -2.49 -1.27 -10.85
N PHE A 67 -1.23 -1.51 -11.18
CA PHE A 67 -0.64 -1.12 -12.47
C PHE A 67 -0.46 -2.36 -13.34
N GLY A 68 -0.63 -2.23 -14.67
CA GLY A 68 -0.59 -3.35 -15.62
C GLY A 68 0.77 -4.03 -15.82
N GLY A 69 1.78 -3.69 -15.02
CA GLY A 69 3.16 -4.17 -15.15
C GLY A 69 3.45 -5.52 -14.52
N ARG A 70 4.75 -5.85 -14.48
CA ARG A 70 5.32 -7.08 -13.89
C ARG A 70 6.39 -6.83 -12.83
N GLU A 71 6.70 -5.56 -12.61
CA GLU A 71 7.80 -5.10 -11.79
C GLU A 71 7.46 -5.19 -10.30
N HIS A 72 8.47 -5.52 -9.50
CA HIS A 72 8.32 -5.61 -8.05
C HIS A 72 8.96 -4.42 -7.34
N SER A 73 8.23 -3.84 -6.37
CA SER A 73 8.73 -2.81 -5.46
C SER A 73 9.39 -1.64 -6.22
N ARG A 74 10.67 -1.34 -5.94
CA ARG A 74 11.39 -0.22 -6.54
C ARG A 74 11.49 -0.26 -8.06
N ALA A 75 11.37 -1.44 -8.68
CA ALA A 75 11.40 -1.57 -10.12
C ALA A 75 10.18 -0.92 -10.80
N MET A 76 9.05 -0.79 -10.09
CA MET A 76 7.85 -0.12 -10.60
C MET A 76 8.14 1.34 -11.01
N PHE A 77 9.01 2.05 -10.29
CA PHE A 77 9.37 3.44 -10.61
C PHE A 77 10.16 3.60 -11.90
N LYS A 78 10.75 2.52 -12.42
CA LYS A 78 11.50 2.53 -13.69
C LYS A 78 10.68 1.95 -14.86
N ALA A 79 9.48 1.43 -14.58
CA ALA A 79 8.59 0.90 -15.61
C ALA A 79 7.98 2.05 -16.43
N PRO A 80 7.37 1.76 -17.59
CA PRO A 80 6.67 2.78 -18.40
C PRO A 80 5.60 3.57 -17.62
N TYR A 81 4.97 2.96 -16.62
CA TYR A 81 3.97 3.58 -15.73
C TYR A 81 4.57 4.19 -14.45
N GLY A 82 5.89 4.23 -14.32
CA GLY A 82 6.58 4.59 -13.08
C GLY A 82 6.33 6.02 -12.59
N SER A 83 6.13 6.96 -13.52
CA SER A 83 5.74 8.34 -13.19
C SER A 83 4.36 8.39 -12.53
N GLU A 84 3.40 7.62 -13.04
CA GLU A 84 2.04 7.55 -12.49
C GLU A 84 2.03 6.95 -11.08
N VAL A 85 2.88 5.94 -10.81
CA VAL A 85 3.07 5.38 -9.46
C VAL A 85 3.56 6.46 -8.51
N LEU A 86 4.57 7.23 -8.93
CA LEU A 86 5.14 8.28 -8.10
C LEU A 86 4.13 9.40 -7.83
N GLU A 87 3.43 9.85 -8.86
CA GLU A 87 2.37 10.87 -8.75
C GLU A 87 1.23 10.42 -7.85
N ALA A 88 0.81 9.15 -7.94
CA ALA A 88 -0.23 8.60 -7.08
C ALA A 88 0.21 8.57 -5.60
N ILE A 89 1.45 8.14 -5.32
CA ILE A 89 1.99 8.10 -3.95
C ILE A 89 2.13 9.52 -3.39
N VAL A 90 2.76 10.43 -4.14
CA VAL A 90 2.95 11.82 -3.71
C VAL A 90 1.60 12.52 -3.55
N GLY A 91 0.69 12.33 -4.49
CA GLY A 91 -0.67 12.88 -4.43
C GLY A 91 -1.43 12.38 -3.21
N PHE A 92 -1.31 11.09 -2.88
CA PHE A 92 -1.93 10.51 -1.71
C PHE A 92 -1.38 11.09 -0.40
N VAL A 93 -0.05 11.18 -0.29
CA VAL A 93 0.61 11.74 0.90
C VAL A 93 0.26 13.22 1.06
N ALA A 94 0.36 14.01 -0.02
CA ALA A 94 0.20 15.46 0.04
C ALA A 94 -1.26 15.92 0.13
N ARG A 95 -2.22 15.20 -0.46
CA ARG A 95 -3.60 15.71 -0.67
C ARG A 95 -4.72 14.85 -0.12
N GLY A 96 -4.52 13.56 0.18
CA GLY A 96 -5.66 12.70 0.53
C GLY A 96 -5.86 11.51 -0.40
N MET A 97 -6.91 10.74 -0.13
CA MET A 97 -7.42 9.79 -1.14
C MET A 97 -8.04 10.58 -2.29
N ALA A 98 -7.99 10.02 -3.50
CA ALA A 98 -8.82 10.53 -4.59
C ALA A 98 -10.31 10.42 -4.19
N ALA A 99 -11.08 11.46 -4.50
CA ALA A 99 -12.53 11.51 -4.23
C ALA A 99 -13.29 10.50 -5.10
#